data_AF-A0A0P4V8I3-F1
#
_entry.id   AF-A0A0P4V8I3-F1
#
_cell.length_a   1.000
_cell.length_b   1.000
_cell.length_c   1.000
_cell.angle_alpha   90.00
_cell.angle_beta   90.00
_cell.angle_gamma   90.00
#
_symmetry.space_group_name_H-M   'P 1'
#
loop_
_entity.id
_entity.type
_entity.pdbx_description
1 polymer ?
#
loop_
_entity_poly.entity_id
_entity_poly.type
_entity_poly.pdbx_seq_one_letter_code
_entity_poly.pdbx_strand_id
1 'polypeptide(L)'
;MPRKDDRTVLSPIGEWYEDLLAADAAINSRSISFQGSSLLCAKLQEREALIMKRVEYLAKKRGISSDECWKLCVTGKLEKITPDEWSKMPQEDSSTG
;
A
#
# COMPACT_ATOMS: atom_id res chain seq x y z
N MET A 1 -12.50 5.13 26.12
CA MET A 1 -11.06 4.83 25.98
C MET A 1 -10.95 3.54 25.17
N PRO A 2 -10.17 3.48 24.09
CA PRO A 2 -9.98 2.23 23.37
C PRO A 2 -9.35 1.20 24.33
N ARG A 3 -9.76 -0.07 24.22
CA ARG A 3 -9.32 -1.15 25.10
C ARG A 3 -7.80 -1.34 24.94
N LYS A 4 -7.11 -1.65 26.05
CA LYS A 4 -5.63 -1.79 26.15
C LYS A 4 -5.03 -2.81 25.16
N ASP A 5 -5.85 -3.61 24.49
CA ASP A 5 -5.46 -4.69 23.57
C ASP A 5 -5.41 -4.28 22.09
N ASP A 6 -5.85 -3.06 21.73
CA ASP A 6 -5.71 -2.53 20.35
C ASP A 6 -4.35 -1.84 20.12
N ARG A 7 -3.28 -2.30 20.79
CA ARG A 7 -1.94 -1.88 20.41
C ARG A 7 -1.67 -2.46 19.03
N THR A 8 -1.47 -1.61 18.03
CA THR A 8 -1.01 -2.01 16.71
C THR A 8 0.33 -2.72 16.87
N VAL A 9 0.30 -4.04 16.98
CA VAL A 9 1.49 -4.89 16.95
C VAL A 9 1.79 -5.08 15.48
N LEU A 10 2.94 -4.56 15.04
CA LEU A 10 3.46 -4.90 13.72
C LEU A 10 3.72 -6.42 13.71
N SER A 11 3.22 -7.11 12.69
CA SER A 11 3.62 -8.49 12.45
C SER A 11 5.14 -8.58 12.42
N PRO A 12 5.76 -9.70 12.86
CA PRO A 12 7.20 -9.88 12.76
C PRO A 12 7.67 -9.58 11.34
N ILE A 13 8.63 -8.65 11.22
CA ILE A 13 9.19 -8.20 9.94
C ILE A 13 10.56 -8.82 9.66
N GLY A 14 11.03 -9.68 10.57
CA GLY A 14 12.29 -10.40 10.50
C GLY A 14 13.36 -9.76 11.39
N GLU A 15 14.22 -10.60 11.97
CA GLU A 15 15.23 -10.25 12.98
C GLU A 15 16.03 -8.99 12.62
N TRP A 16 16.56 -8.93 11.40
CA TRP A 16 17.34 -7.77 10.94
C TRP A 16 16.57 -6.44 10.97
N TYR A 17 15.29 -6.44 10.56
CA TYR A 17 14.47 -5.24 10.56
C TYR A 17 14.02 -4.85 11.97
N GLU A 18 13.82 -5.85 12.84
CA GLU A 18 13.46 -5.65 14.25
C GLU A 18 14.62 -5.02 15.02
N ASP A 19 15.85 -5.48 14.79
CA ASP A 19 17.07 -4.90 15.37
C ASP A 19 17.24 -3.43 14.97
N LEU A 20 17.08 -3.13 13.67
CA LEU A 20 17.16 -1.76 13.18
C LEU A 20 16.07 -0.87 13.78
N LEU A 21 14.84 -1.37 13.85
CA LEU A 21 13.72 -0.62 14.42
C LEU A 21 13.93 -0.35 15.91
N ALA A 22 14.45 -1.33 16.67
CA ALA A 22 14.75 -1.18 18.09
C ALA A 22 15.86 -0.14 18.32
N ALA A 23 16.95 -0.21 17.55
CA ALA A 23 18.05 0.75 17.63
C ALA A 23 17.57 2.18 17.30
N ASP A 24 16.83 2.35 16.19
CA ASP A 24 16.34 3.65 15.75
C ASP A 24 15.31 4.24 16.74
N ALA A 25 14.43 3.41 17.31
CA ALA A 25 13.50 3.83 18.35
C ALA A 25 14.23 4.31 19.61
N ALA A 26 15.29 3.61 20.03
CA ALA A 26 16.12 3.99 21.18
C ALA A 26 16.83 5.33 20.96
N ILE A 27 17.46 5.53 19.79
CA ILE A 27 18.14 6.78 19.42
C ILE A 27 17.17 7.97 19.46
N ASN A 28 15.94 7.77 18.95
CA ASN A 28 14.93 8.82 18.88
C ASN A 28 14.09 8.96 20.17
N SER A 29 14.41 8.22 21.24
CA SER A 29 13.66 8.22 22.51
C SER A 29 12.15 7.97 22.33
N ARG A 30 11.80 7.03 21.45
CA ARG A 30 10.43 6.65 21.10
C ARG A 30 10.18 5.19 21.44
N SER A 31 8.90 4.82 21.61
CA SER A 31 8.54 3.41 21.66
C SER A 31 8.70 2.78 20.27
N ILE A 32 9.04 1.49 20.24
CA ILE A 32 9.16 0.71 18.99
C ILE A 32 7.90 0.84 18.13
N SER A 33 6.71 0.73 18.74
CA SER A 33 5.44 0.86 18.02
C SER A 33 5.25 2.25 17.40
N PHE A 34 5.62 3.32 18.11
CA PHE A 34 5.51 4.68 17.59
C PHE A 34 6.51 4.93 16.46
N GLN A 35 7.76 4.48 16.63
CA GLN A 35 8.78 4.62 15.59
C GLN A 35 8.41 3.82 14.34
N GLY A 36 7.92 2.59 14.51
CA GLY A 36 7.45 1.76 13.39
C GLY A 36 6.29 2.40 12.64
N SER A 37 5.30 2.95 13.36
CA SER A 37 4.20 3.71 12.73
C SER A 37 4.71 4.95 11.99
N SER A 38 5.64 5.71 12.58
CA SER A 38 6.23 6.91 11.95
C SER A 38 6.96 6.57 10.66
N LEU A 39 7.80 5.52 10.67
CA LEU A 39 8.54 5.07 9.50
C LEU A 39 7.62 4.53 8.41
N LEU A 40 6.57 3.79 8.77
CA LEU A 40 5.58 3.31 7.81
C LEU A 40 4.84 4.48 7.15
N CYS A 41 4.40 5.48 7.93
CA CYS A 41 3.76 6.68 7.40
C CYS A 41 4.69 7.41 6.42
N ALA A 42 5.95 7.63 6.78
CA ALA A 42 6.94 8.26 5.91
C ALA A 42 7.10 7.47 4.60
N LYS A 43 7.22 6.14 4.68
CA LYS A 43 7.37 5.30 3.49
C LYS A 43 6.13 5.28 2.60
N LEU A 44 4.94 5.36 3.19
CA LEU A 44 3.69 5.46 2.42
C LEU A 44 3.57 6.81 1.71
N GLN A 45 3.96 7.91 2.36
CA GLN A 45 4.03 9.23 1.74
C GLN A 45 5.02 9.25 0.56
N GLU A 46 6.22 8.68 0.73
CA GLU A 46 7.19 8.53 -0.37
C GLU A 46 6.62 7.74 -1.56
N ARG A 47 5.78 6.74 -1.28
CA ARG A 47 5.20 5.84 -2.30
C ARG A 47 3.88 6.35 -2.86
N GLU A 48 3.30 7.42 -2.33
CA GLU A 48 1.96 7.89 -2.67
C GLU A 48 1.78 8.07 -4.19
N ALA A 49 2.68 8.82 -4.83
CA ALA A 49 2.62 9.07 -6.28
C ALA A 49 2.68 7.76 -7.11
N LEU A 50 3.47 6.78 -6.68
CA LEU A 50 3.55 5.48 -7.35
C LEU A 50 2.28 4.65 -7.12
N ILE A 51 1.72 4.70 -5.92
CA ILE A 51 0.45 4.04 -5.59
C ILE A 51 -0.67 4.62 -6.46
N MET A 52 -0.76 5.94 -6.56
CA MET A 52 -1.75 6.63 -7.41
C MET A 52 -1.62 6.24 -8.89
N LYS A 53 -0.40 6.26 -9.44
CA LYS A 53 -0.14 5.80 -10.83
C LYS A 53 -0.61 4.36 -11.08
N ARG A 54 -0.40 3.47 -10.10
CA ARG A 54 -0.86 2.08 -10.19
C ARG A 54 -2.38 1.98 -10.17
N VAL A 55 -3.05 2.79 -9.34
CA VAL A 55 -4.51 2.86 -9.30
C VAL A 55 -5.07 3.40 -10.62
N GLU A 56 -4.49 4.46 -11.18
CA GLU A 56 -4.86 5.00 -12.49
C GLU A 56 -4.72 3.95 -13.60
N TYR A 57 -3.61 3.23 -13.62
CA TYR A 57 -3.40 2.13 -14.57
C TYR A 57 -4.47 1.04 -14.45
N LEU A 58 -4.80 0.64 -13.22
CA LEU A 58 -5.83 -0.36 -12.95
C LEU A 58 -7.24 0.12 -13.32
N ALA A 59 -7.52 1.41 -13.13
CA ALA A 59 -8.77 2.06 -13.50
C ALA A 59 -8.95 2.08 -15.02
N LYS A 60 -7.92 2.53 -15.75
CA LYS A 60 -7.89 2.52 -17.23
C LYS A 60 -8.15 1.15 -17.80
N LYS A 61 -7.49 0.11 -17.26
CA LYS A 61 -7.70 -1.28 -17.68
C LYS A 61 -9.13 -1.76 -17.51
N ARG A 62 -9.81 -1.31 -16.47
CA ARG A 62 -11.19 -1.69 -16.14
C ARG A 62 -12.24 -0.79 -16.79
N GLY A 63 -11.83 0.28 -17.47
CA GLY A 63 -12.77 1.27 -18.02
C GLY A 63 -13.56 2.04 -16.96
N ILE A 64 -13.03 2.14 -15.73
CA ILE A 64 -13.64 2.89 -14.61
C ILE A 64 -12.83 4.14 -14.28
N SER A 65 -13.40 5.03 -13.47
CA SER A 65 -12.67 6.20 -12.98
C SER A 65 -11.61 5.83 -11.93
N SER A 66 -10.54 6.62 -11.83
CA SER A 66 -9.52 6.44 -10.79
C SER A 66 -10.08 6.52 -9.38
N ASP A 67 -11.05 7.42 -9.14
CA ASP A 67 -11.71 7.56 -7.83
C ASP A 67 -12.54 6.33 -7.46
N GLU A 68 -13.22 5.74 -8.44
CA GLU A 68 -13.96 4.49 -8.24
C GLU A 68 -13.01 3.33 -7.97
N CYS A 69 -11.92 3.22 -8.74
CA CYS A 69 -10.90 2.20 -8.50
C CYS A 69 -10.26 2.37 -7.11
N TRP A 70 -10.00 3.60 -6.68
CA TRP A 70 -9.50 3.92 -5.35
C TRP A 70 -10.45 3.43 -4.26
N LYS A 71 -11.76 3.72 -4.39
CA LYS A 71 -12.79 3.23 -3.45
C LYS A 71 -12.79 1.72 -3.36
N LEU A 72 -12.67 1.01 -4.49
CA LEU A 72 -12.59 -0.45 -4.50
C LEU A 72 -11.33 -0.97 -3.80
N CYS A 73 -10.17 -0.32 -3.98
CA CYS A 73 -8.92 -0.66 -3.30
C CYS A 73 -9.07 -0.55 -1.78
N VAL A 74 -9.51 0.60 -1.27
CA VAL A 74 -9.54 0.87 0.18
C VAL A 74 -10.66 0.12 0.91
N THR A 75 -11.69 -0.32 0.19
CA THR A 75 -12.78 -1.15 0.75
C THR A 75 -12.54 -2.66 0.60
N GLY A 76 -11.43 -3.07 -0.01
CA GLY A 76 -11.11 -4.47 -0.25
C GLY A 76 -12.02 -5.17 -1.28
N LYS A 77 -12.73 -4.39 -2.10
CA LYS A 77 -13.67 -4.88 -3.12
C LYS A 77 -13.07 -4.96 -4.53
N LEU A 78 -11.80 -4.62 -4.70
CA LEU A 78 -11.13 -4.72 -5.98
C LEU A 78 -10.86 -6.19 -6.31
N GLU A 79 -11.60 -6.74 -7.28
CA GLU A 79 -11.41 -8.12 -7.73
C GLU A 79 -10.18 -8.28 -8.65
N LYS A 80 -9.61 -9.48 -8.64
CA LYS A 80 -8.56 -9.87 -9.58
C LYS A 80 -9.15 -9.90 -10.98
N ILE A 81 -8.42 -9.33 -11.95
CA ILE A 81 -8.80 -9.46 -13.35
C ILE A 81 -8.65 -10.93 -13.73
N THR A 82 -9.73 -11.53 -14.21
CA THR A 82 -9.71 -12.90 -14.71
C THR A 82 -9.02 -12.97 -16.07
N PRO A 83 -8.48 -14.13 -16.49
CA PRO A 83 -7.87 -14.29 -17.82
C PRO A 83 -8.83 -13.91 -18.98
N ASP A 84 -10.12 -14.21 -18.82
CA ASP A 84 -11.15 -13.90 -19.83
C ASP A 84 -11.43 -12.40 -19.93
N GLU A 85 -11.49 -11.69 -18.80
CA GLU A 85 -11.59 -10.23 -18.78
C GLU A 85 -10.33 -9.60 -19.35
N TRP A 86 -9.16 -10.11 -19.01
CA TRP A 86 -7.89 -9.62 -19.53
C TRP A 86 -7.81 -9.70 -21.06
N SER A 87 -8.31 -10.80 -21.63
CA SER A 87 -8.34 -11.02 -23.08
C SER A 87 -9.28 -10.07 -23.83
N LYS A 88 -10.23 -9.46 -23.11
CA LYS A 88 -11.22 -8.51 -23.64
C LYS A 88 -10.86 -7.05 -23.34
N MET A 89 -9.83 -6.80 -22.54
CA MET A 89 -9.40 -5.44 -22.23
C MET A 89 -8.69 -4.81 -23.43
N PRO A 90 -8.84 -3.49 -23.64
CA PRO A 90 -8.11 -2.80 -24.70
C PRO A 90 -6.61 -3.01 -24.48
N GLN A 91 -5.95 -3.63 -25.47
CA GLN A 91 -4.49 -3.66 -25.50
C GLN A 91 -4.04 -2.24 -25.80
N GLU A 92 -3.32 -1.60 -24.87
CA GLU A 92 -2.53 -0.43 -25.24
C GLU A 92 -1.51 -0.91 -26.27
N ASP A 93 -1.73 -0.55 -27.54
CA ASP A 93 -0.75 -0.73 -28.59
C ASP A 93 0.54 -0.06 -28.14
N SER A 94 1.52 -0.87 -27.74
CA SER A 94 2.93 -0.46 -27.72
C SER A 94 3.40 -0.37 -29.17
N SER A 95 2.81 0.55 -29.93
CA SER A 95 3.19 0.88 -31.30
C SER A 95 3.17 2.40 -31.43
N THR A 96 4.25 2.94 -31.98
CA THR A 96 4.57 4.35 -32.30
C THR A 96 5.26 5.10 -31.15
N GLY A 97 6.55 5.45 -31.21
CA GLY A 97 7.58 5.35 -32.25
C GLY A 97 8.85 6.03 -31.72
#